data_AF-A0A9Q0IX72-F1
#
_entry.id   AF-A0A9Q0IX72-F1
#
_cell.length_a   1.000
_cell.length_b   1.000
_cell.length_c   1.000
_cell.angle_alpha   90.00
_cell.angle_beta   90.00
_cell.angle_gamma   90.00
#
_symmetry.space_group_name_H-M   'P 1'
#
loop_
_entity.id
_entity.type
_entity.pdbx_description
1 polymer ?
#
loop_
_entity_poly.entity_id
_entity_poly.type
_entity_poly.pdbx_seq_one_letter_code
_entity_poly.pdbx_strand_id
1 'polypeptide(L)'
;MVGDIGGTSLDDATRRMMPYLLSNDLAVQFNLHGRHSKRKFREMRLYDVIYGGLKKNALTQETNHKDAEKALSKWFTGARDRGGKRVRPQTQLLQLDDAPTQ
;
A
#
# COMPACT_ATOMS: atom_id res chain seq x y z
N MET A 1 -0.76 19.68 -10.36
CA MET A 1 0.55 19.90 -11.01
C MET A 1 1.32 18.59 -11.03
N VAL A 2 2.25 18.35 -11.97
CA VAL A 2 2.97 17.05 -12.07
C VAL A 2 3.74 16.69 -10.78
N GLY A 3 4.20 17.69 -10.03
CA GLY A 3 4.82 17.50 -8.71
C GLY A 3 3.90 16.90 -7.63
N ASP A 4 2.58 17.02 -7.78
CA ASP A 4 1.61 16.52 -6.79
C ASP A 4 1.46 15.00 -6.82
N ILE A 5 1.76 14.37 -7.97
CA ILE A 5 1.71 12.91 -8.16
C ILE A 5 3.10 12.32 -7.97
N GLY A 6 4.13 12.98 -8.50
CA GLY A 6 5.51 12.48 -8.48
C GLY A 6 6.09 12.31 -7.07
N GLY A 7 5.65 13.11 -6.10
CA GLY A 7 6.12 13.03 -4.71
C GLY A 7 7.61 13.34 -4.54
N THR A 8 8.07 13.36 -3.28
CA THR A 8 9.46 13.70 -2.93
C THR A 8 10.30 12.52 -2.48
N SER A 9 9.68 11.35 -2.34
CA SER A 9 10.33 10.08 -2.00
C SER A 9 9.61 8.93 -2.69
N LEU A 10 10.24 7.76 -2.76
CA LEU A 10 9.65 6.56 -3.37
C LEU A 10 8.30 6.18 -2.74
N ASP A 11 8.22 6.17 -1.41
CA ASP A 11 6.98 5.84 -0.69
C ASP A 11 5.89 6.88 -0.97
N ASP A 12 6.24 8.17 -0.99
CA ASP A 12 5.27 9.25 -1.25
C ASP A 12 4.79 9.25 -2.71
N ALA A 13 5.71 9.08 -3.67
CA ALA A 13 5.44 8.90 -5.09
C ALA A 13 4.47 7.74 -5.33
N THR A 14 4.79 6.57 -4.75
CA THR A 14 3.96 5.37 -4.86
C THR A 14 2.58 5.61 -4.25
N ARG A 15 2.50 6.22 -3.06
CA ARG A 15 1.24 6.51 -2.37
C ARG A 15 0.34 7.47 -3.15
N ARG A 16 0.92 8.48 -3.80
CA ARG A 16 0.19 9.49 -4.58
C ARG A 16 -0.24 8.98 -5.95
N MET A 17 0.62 8.22 -6.63
CA MET A 17 0.37 7.69 -7.98
C MET A 17 -0.66 6.56 -7.99
N MET A 18 -0.50 5.57 -7.10
CA MET A 18 -1.28 4.32 -7.17
C MET A 18 -2.82 4.48 -7.12
N PRO A 19 -3.41 5.42 -6.36
CA PRO A 19 -4.87 5.65 -6.37
C PRO A 19 -5.44 6.04 -7.74
N TYR A 20 -4.62 6.61 -8.64
CA TYR A 20 -5.04 6.94 -10.01
C TYR A 20 -4.92 5.75 -10.97
N LEU A 21 -4.15 4.72 -10.60
CA LEU A 21 -3.90 3.54 -11.44
C LEU A 21 -4.78 2.35 -11.05
N LEU A 22 -5.11 2.22 -9.77
CA LEU A 22 -5.82 1.08 -9.23
C LEU A 22 -6.88 1.53 -8.22
N SER A 23 -8.15 1.22 -8.50
CA SER A 23 -9.21 1.41 -7.52
C SER A 23 -8.97 0.53 -6.29
N ASN A 24 -9.56 0.90 -5.15
CA ASN A 24 -9.41 0.11 -3.94
C ASN A 24 -9.98 -1.32 -4.09
N ASP A 25 -11.17 -1.43 -4.70
CA ASP A 25 -11.84 -2.71 -4.96
C ASP A 25 -10.99 -3.64 -5.82
N LEU A 26 -10.19 -3.09 -6.74
CA LEU A 26 -9.21 -3.86 -7.50
C LEU A 26 -7.97 -4.16 -6.65
N ALA A 27 -7.43 -3.17 -5.93
CA ALA A 27 -6.21 -3.30 -5.14
C ALA A 27 -6.28 -4.40 -4.09
N VAL A 28 -7.43 -4.64 -3.47
CA VAL A 28 -7.58 -5.71 -2.47
C VAL A 28 -7.41 -7.13 -3.04
N GLN A 29 -7.63 -7.29 -4.35
CA GLN A 29 -7.50 -8.56 -5.08
C GLN A 29 -6.06 -8.89 -5.48
N PHE A 30 -5.14 -7.94 -5.32
CA PHE A 30 -3.73 -8.10 -5.70
C PHE A 30 -2.80 -8.06 -4.49
N ASN A 31 -1.63 -8.67 -4.66
CA ASN A 31 -0.43 -8.28 -3.95
C ASN A 31 0.77 -8.43 -4.91
N LEU A 32 1.96 -8.05 -4.47
CA LEU A 32 3.12 -8.07 -5.36
C LEU A 32 3.42 -9.47 -5.92
N HIS A 33 3.33 -10.52 -5.09
CA HIS A 33 3.81 -11.87 -5.42
C HIS A 33 2.73 -12.91 -5.76
N GLY A 34 1.45 -12.57 -5.63
CA GLY A 34 0.32 -13.50 -5.81
C GLY A 34 0.04 -14.44 -4.64
N ARG A 35 0.38 -14.06 -3.40
CA ARG A 35 0.17 -14.92 -2.21
C ARG A 35 -1.28 -14.91 -1.72
N HIS A 36 -1.71 -15.96 -1.02
CA HIS A 36 -3.05 -16.08 -0.39
C HIS A 36 -4.21 -15.88 -1.39
N SER A 37 -4.14 -16.56 -2.53
CA SER A 37 -5.17 -16.51 -3.58
C SER A 37 -5.38 -15.12 -4.20
N LYS A 38 -4.42 -14.20 -4.02
CA LYS A 38 -4.42 -12.90 -4.68
C LYS A 38 -3.69 -12.98 -6.01
N ARG A 39 -4.04 -12.09 -6.93
CA ARG A 39 -3.38 -11.98 -8.24
C ARG A 39 -1.98 -11.36 -8.08
N LYS A 40 -1.03 -11.80 -8.90
CA LYS A 40 0.37 -11.37 -8.88
C LYS A 40 0.55 -10.07 -9.67
N PHE A 41 0.87 -8.98 -8.97
CA PHE A 41 1.06 -7.68 -9.60
C PHE A 41 2.41 -7.54 -10.32
N ARG A 42 3.48 -8.17 -9.82
CA ARG A 42 4.85 -8.04 -10.35
C ARG A 42 4.99 -8.42 -11.83
N GLU A 43 4.13 -9.31 -12.33
CA GLU A 43 4.17 -9.79 -13.72
C GLU A 43 3.31 -8.95 -14.66
N MET A 44 2.60 -7.94 -14.15
CA MET A 44 1.80 -7.07 -14.99
C MET A 44 2.69 -6.01 -15.66
N ARG A 45 2.38 -5.67 -16.91
CA ARG A 45 3.00 -4.53 -17.62
C ARG A 45 2.87 -3.21 -16.86
N LEU A 46 1.84 -3.07 -16.02
CA LEU A 46 1.66 -1.91 -15.17
C LEU A 46 2.80 -1.72 -14.16
N TYR A 47 3.42 -2.81 -13.68
CA TYR A 47 4.61 -2.73 -12.84
C TYR A 47 5.77 -2.05 -13.58
N ASP A 48 6.02 -2.45 -14.83
CA ASP A 48 7.08 -1.86 -15.66
C ASP A 48 6.83 -0.37 -15.93
N VAL A 49 5.58 0.01 -16.18
CA VAL A 49 5.18 1.42 -16.37
C VAL A 49 5.42 2.24 -15.10
N ILE A 50 5.02 1.72 -13.94
CA ILE A 50 5.25 2.35 -12.63
C ILE A 50 6.75 2.52 -12.36
N TYR A 51 7.53 1.45 -12.54
CA TYR A 51 8.97 1.48 -12.31
C TYR A 51 9.68 2.47 -13.26
N GLY A 52 9.34 2.45 -14.54
CA GLY A 52 9.84 3.41 -15.52
C GLY A 52 9.47 4.86 -15.19
N GLY A 53 8.26 5.08 -14.65
CA GLY A 53 7.83 6.39 -14.15
C GLY A 53 8.68 6.89 -12.98
N LEU A 54 8.96 6.02 -12.00
CA LEU A 54 9.83 6.33 -10.86
C LEU A 54 11.26 6.66 -11.30
N LYS A 55 11.80 5.96 -12.31
CA LYS A 55 13.13 6.23 -12.86
C LYS A 55 13.23 7.58 -13.59
N LYS A 56 12.11 8.11 -14.10
CA LYS A 56 12.05 9.42 -14.78
C LYS A 56 11.89 10.61 -13.82
N ASN A 57 11.55 10.36 -12.55
CA ASN A 57 11.47 11.40 -11.54
C ASN A 57 12.85 11.61 -10.90
N ALA A 58 13.37 12.84 -10.97
CA ALA A 58 14.68 13.22 -10.45
C ALA A 58 14.90 12.86 -8.97
N LEU A 59 13.83 12.84 -8.16
CA LEU A 59 13.91 12.53 -6.72
C LEU A 59 13.83 11.03 -6.40
N THR A 60 13.41 10.20 -7.36
CA THR A 60 13.29 8.75 -7.17
C THR A 60 14.11 7.93 -8.18
N GLN A 61 14.89 8.58 -9.04
CA GLN A 61 15.63 7.95 -10.13
C GLN A 61 16.63 6.88 -9.67
N GLU A 62 17.17 6.97 -8.47
CA GLU A 62 18.11 5.96 -7.91
C GLU A 62 17.41 4.69 -7.39
N THR A 63 16.07 4.63 -7.47
CA THR A 63 15.30 3.47 -7.04
C THR A 63 15.67 2.24 -7.88
N ASN A 64 16.00 1.14 -7.20
CA ASN A 64 16.16 -0.18 -7.82
C ASN A 64 14.86 -1.00 -7.70
N HIS A 65 14.81 -2.15 -8.38
CA HIS A 65 13.64 -3.04 -8.36
C HIS A 65 13.24 -3.47 -6.94
N LYS A 66 14.20 -3.79 -6.07
CA LYS A 66 13.93 -4.27 -4.71
C LYS A 66 13.22 -3.20 -3.87
N ASP A 67 13.64 -1.94 -4.01
CA ASP A 67 13.03 -0.82 -3.30
C ASP A 67 11.63 -0.51 -3.82
N ALA A 68 11.45 -0.50 -5.16
CA ALA A 68 10.13 -0.33 -5.77
C ALA A 68 9.16 -1.46 -5.36
N GLU A 69 9.63 -2.71 -5.37
CA GLU A 69 8.87 -3.88 -4.91
C GLU A 69 8.47 -3.74 -3.42
N LYS A 70 9.37 -3.25 -2.57
CA LYS A 70 9.09 -3.01 -1.16
C LYS A 70 8.01 -1.93 -0.98
N ALA A 71 8.12 -0.80 -1.68
CA ALA A 71 7.16 0.29 -1.61
C ALA A 71 5.76 -0.15 -2.10
N LEU A 72 5.69 -0.86 -3.23
CA LEU A 72 4.44 -1.41 -3.76
C LEU A 72 3.83 -2.46 -2.82
N SER A 73 4.65 -3.35 -2.25
CA SER A 73 4.18 -4.34 -1.27
C SER A 73 3.53 -3.66 -0.07
N LYS A 74 4.18 -2.62 0.47
CA LYS A 74 3.63 -1.80 1.57
C LYS A 74 2.31 -1.15 1.17
N TRP A 75 2.22 -0.60 -0.05
CA TRP A 75 0.99 0.01 -0.54
C TRP A 75 -0.16 -1.00 -0.69
N PHE A 76 0.09 -2.21 -1.18
CA PHE A 76 -0.93 -3.28 -1.28
C PHE A 76 -1.37 -3.79 0.09
N THR A 77 -0.47 -3.91 1.06
CA THR A 77 -0.84 -4.29 2.44
C THR A 77 -1.87 -3.34 3.02
N GLY A 78 -1.68 -2.02 2.81
CA GLY A 78 -2.63 -1.01 3.24
C GLY A 78 -3.94 -0.94 2.44
N ALA A 79 -4.09 -1.70 1.34
CA ALA A 79 -5.30 -1.64 0.51
C ALA A 79 -6.57 -1.99 1.30
N ARG A 80 -6.49 -3.03 2.13
CA ARG A 80 -7.60 -3.45 2.98
C ARG A 80 -8.04 -2.34 3.95
N ASP A 81 -7.09 -1.56 4.46
CA ASP A 81 -7.36 -0.51 5.45
C ASP A 81 -7.90 0.78 4.82
N ARG A 82 -7.60 1.04 3.53
CA ARG A 82 -8.10 2.22 2.80
C ARG A 82 -9.62 2.25 2.60
N GLY A 83 -10.30 1.11 2.74
CA GLY A 83 -11.75 1.00 2.56
C GLY A 83 -12.59 1.27 3.83
N GLY A 84 -11.97 1.72 4.93
CA GLY A 84 -12.66 2.07 6.17
C GLY A 84 -13.14 0.89 7.04
N LYS A 85 -12.89 -0.36 6.65
CA LYS A 85 -13.43 -1.56 7.33
C LYS A 85 -12.56 -2.09 8.48
N ARG A 86 -11.99 -1.22 9.32
CA ARG A 86 -11.33 -1.67 10.55
C ARG A 86 -12.38 -1.86 11.65
N VAL A 87 -12.81 -3.09 11.87
CA VAL A 87 -13.19 -3.53 13.21
C VAL A 87 -11.87 -3.68 13.97
N ARG A 88 -11.56 -2.73 14.85
CA ARG A 88 -10.49 -2.92 15.82
C ARG A 88 -10.98 -4.05 16.74
N PRO A 89 -10.23 -5.15 16.96
CA PRO A 89 -10.51 -6.00 18.11
C PRO A 89 -10.38 -5.09 19.34
N GLN A 90 -11.50 -4.81 19.99
CA GLN A 90 -11.56 -4.05 21.23
C GLN A 90 -11.10 -4.99 22.35
N THR A 91 -9.85 -5.42 22.29
CA THR A 91 -9.21 -6.16 23.37
C THR A 91 -8.59 -5.12 24.28
N GLN A 92 -9.08 -5.05 25.53
CA GLN A 92 -8.79 -4.08 26.60
C GLN A 92 -9.74 -2.87 26.68
N LEU A 93 -11.03 -3.10 26.91
CA LEU A 93 -11.84 -2.14 27.69
C LEU A 93 -13.02 -2.80 28.41
N LEU A 94 -12.82 -4.00 28.98
CA LEU A 94 -13.79 -4.70 29.82
C LEU A 94 -12.99 -5.65 30.72
N GLN A 95 -12.58 -5.19 31.90
CA GLN A 95 -12.27 -5.97 33.12
C GLN A 95 -11.50 -5.08 34.11
N LEU A 96 -12.15 -4.06 34.69
CA LEU A 96 -11.69 -3.42 35.94
C LEU A 96 -12.84 -2.99 36.87
N ASP A 97 -14.08 -3.45 36.66
CA ASP A 97 -15.22 -2.99 37.47
C ASP A 97 -15.85 -4.08 38.37
N ASP A 98 -15.29 -5.28 38.45
CA ASP A 98 -15.80 -6.34 39.35
C ASP A 98 -14.75 -6.77 40.38
N ALA A 99 -14.51 -5.93 41.38
CA ALA A 99 -13.97 -6.38 42.66
C ALA A 99 -15.13 -6.43 43.68
N PRO A 100 -15.50 -7.62 44.21
CA PRO A 100 -16.54 -7.70 45.21
C PRO A 100 -16.01 -7.08 46.51
N THR A 101 -16.74 -6.08 47.02
CA THR A 101 -16.58 -5.63 48.40
C THR A 101 -17.10 -6.73 49.32
N GLN A 102 -16.21 -7.34 50.10
CA GLN A 102 -16.51 -7.95 51.39
C GLN A 102 -15.61 -7.31 52.44
#